data_AF-X0ZBI4-F1
#
_entry.id   AF-X0ZBI4-F1
#
_cell.length_a   1.000
_cell.length_b   1.000
_cell.length_c   1.000
_cell.angle_alpha   90.00
_cell.angle_beta   90.00
_cell.angle_gamma   90.00
#
_symmetry.space_group_name_H-M   'P 1'
#
loop_
_entity.id
_entity.type
_entity.pdbx_description
1 polymer ?
#
loop_
_entity_poly.entity_id
_entity_poly.type
_entity_poly.pdbx_seq_one_letter_code
_entity_poly.pdbx_strand_id
1 'polypeptide(L)'
;MKELLTPEKIKHNFLNRGINKEKAAELLISLIEGSDNTKTRVNSIKTLELIGFQTRKIFNTLENYLISDQDASLRAAAAEYIILNFLEEGIDPLNWVIQHDNSPLVLKVFDNFASKFDKKKFDLISQKLLSRNKCFASDLGISPEESRFFLDLEALFAEDKGNYELNPKSYINFQTLTDIKGGEPWLIINNEHVESLNFNYYKWKFVKNNLDLVNPLSKLIDLDFYINSLKKYSYQYSTISEIPES
;
A
#
# COMPACT_ATOMS: atom_id res chain seq x y z
N MET A 1 18.47 -32.95 -5.17
CA MET A 1 17.74 -31.72 -4.80
C MET A 1 16.96 -31.25 -6.02
N LYS A 2 15.63 -31.20 -5.97
CA LYS A 2 14.85 -30.51 -7.01
C LYS A 2 15.25 -29.04 -6.95
N GLU A 3 15.74 -28.49 -8.05
CA GLU A 3 16.01 -27.07 -8.13
C GLU A 3 14.74 -26.29 -7.78
N LEU A 4 14.83 -25.36 -6.82
CA LEU A 4 13.70 -24.52 -6.47
C LEU A 4 13.34 -23.66 -7.68
N LEU A 5 12.10 -23.78 -8.14
CA LEU A 5 11.53 -22.99 -9.21
C LEU A 5 11.20 -21.59 -8.68
N THR A 6 11.64 -20.54 -9.35
CA THR A 6 11.35 -19.14 -8.97
C THR A 6 10.81 -18.35 -10.17
N PRO A 7 10.11 -17.23 -9.95
CA PRO A 7 9.62 -16.37 -11.04
C PRO A 7 10.75 -15.90 -11.96
N GLU A 8 11.91 -15.58 -11.39
CA GLU A 8 13.09 -15.12 -12.12
C GLU A 8 13.66 -16.22 -13.03
N LYS A 9 13.68 -17.47 -12.55
CA LYS A 9 14.09 -18.62 -13.37
C LYS A 9 13.10 -18.88 -14.51
N ILE A 10 11.80 -18.79 -14.25
CA ILE A 10 10.77 -18.94 -15.30
C ILE A 10 10.94 -17.84 -16.35
N LYS A 11 11.10 -16.59 -15.93
CA LYS A 11 11.37 -15.46 -16.82
C LYS A 11 12.61 -15.70 -17.69
N HIS A 12 13.71 -16.11 -17.07
CA HIS A 12 14.97 -16.39 -17.78
C HIS A 12 14.78 -17.50 -18.83
N ASN A 13 14.13 -18.60 -18.47
CA ASN A 13 13.86 -19.70 -19.38
C ASN A 13 12.92 -19.28 -20.53
N PHE A 14 11.93 -18.44 -20.27
CA PHE A 14 11.06 -17.88 -21.30
C PHE A 14 11.83 -16.98 -22.28
N LEU A 15 12.63 -16.03 -21.77
CA LEU A 15 13.42 -15.12 -22.60
C LEU A 15 14.45 -15.85 -23.46
N ASN A 16 15.03 -16.94 -22.95
CA ASN A 16 15.96 -17.80 -23.69
C ASN A 16 15.25 -18.85 -24.56
N ARG A 17 13.92 -18.78 -24.72
CA ARG A 17 13.10 -19.71 -25.51
C ARG A 17 13.17 -21.17 -25.05
N GLY A 18 13.60 -21.41 -23.81
CA GLY A 18 13.60 -22.74 -23.18
C GLY A 18 12.20 -23.24 -22.81
N ILE A 19 11.23 -22.33 -22.67
CA ILE A 19 9.81 -22.64 -22.51
C ILE A 19 8.96 -21.65 -23.32
N ASN A 20 7.78 -22.08 -23.76
CA ASN A 20 6.82 -21.21 -24.43
C ASN A 20 5.98 -20.40 -23.44
N LYS A 21 5.14 -19.52 -23.98
CA LYS A 21 4.33 -18.55 -23.25
C LYS A 21 3.31 -19.23 -22.33
N GLU A 22 2.64 -20.24 -22.86
CA GLU A 22 1.64 -21.06 -22.17
C GLU A 22 2.29 -21.76 -20.97
N LYS A 23 3.45 -22.39 -21.19
CA LYS A 23 4.14 -23.12 -20.13
C LYS A 23 4.67 -22.19 -19.04
N ALA A 24 5.22 -21.04 -19.42
CA ALA A 24 5.67 -20.04 -18.47
C ALA A 24 4.50 -19.55 -17.60
N ALA A 25 3.35 -19.28 -18.21
CA ALA A 25 2.15 -18.86 -17.48
C ALA A 25 1.64 -19.94 -16.52
N GLU A 26 1.56 -21.21 -16.93
CA GLU A 26 1.20 -22.32 -16.06
C GLU A 26 2.10 -22.40 -14.82
N LEU A 27 3.42 -22.32 -15.02
CA LEU A 27 4.39 -22.40 -13.94
C LEU A 27 4.25 -21.22 -12.96
N LEU A 28 4.00 -20.01 -13.47
CA LEU A 28 3.79 -18.83 -12.62
C LEU A 28 2.49 -18.92 -11.83
N ILE A 29 1.40 -19.38 -12.44
CA ILE A 29 0.13 -19.62 -11.75
C ILE A 29 0.34 -20.64 -10.61
N SER A 30 1.03 -21.75 -10.87
CA SER A 30 1.34 -22.73 -9.83
C SER A 30 2.19 -22.14 -8.69
N LEU A 31 3.10 -21.21 -8.97
CA LEU A 31 3.84 -20.49 -7.92
C LEU A 31 2.95 -19.53 -7.12
N ILE A 32 1.96 -18.89 -7.74
CA ILE A 32 1.04 -17.99 -7.02
C ILE A 32 0.12 -18.79 -6.09
N GLU A 33 -0.38 -19.92 -6.56
CA GLU A 33 -1.32 -20.79 -5.83
C GLU A 33 -0.66 -21.61 -4.72
N GLY A 34 0.59 -22.06 -4.94
CA GLY A 34 1.26 -23.01 -4.04
C GLY A 34 2.33 -22.43 -3.10
N SER A 35 2.59 -21.12 -3.15
CA SER A 35 3.61 -20.47 -2.32
C SER A 35 2.99 -19.71 -1.16
N ASP A 36 3.46 -19.94 0.06
CA ASP A 36 3.11 -19.12 1.23
C ASP A 36 3.88 -17.78 1.28
N ASN A 37 4.90 -17.63 0.42
CA ASN A 37 5.71 -16.42 0.37
C ASN A 37 5.04 -15.35 -0.53
N THR A 38 4.50 -14.28 0.08
CA THR A 38 3.89 -13.15 -0.66
C THR A 38 4.81 -12.60 -1.74
N LYS A 39 6.10 -12.40 -1.46
CA LYS A 39 7.04 -11.81 -2.44
C LYS A 39 7.17 -12.69 -3.68
N THR A 40 7.24 -14.00 -3.52
CA THR A 40 7.21 -14.96 -4.64
C THR A 40 5.90 -14.85 -5.42
N ARG A 41 4.75 -14.80 -4.74
CA ARG A 41 3.44 -14.68 -5.39
C ARG A 41 3.31 -13.37 -6.20
N VAL A 42 3.69 -12.23 -5.60
CA VAL A 42 3.69 -10.90 -6.25
C VAL A 42 4.64 -10.88 -7.45
N ASN A 43 5.87 -11.39 -7.30
CA ASN A 43 6.82 -11.47 -8.41
C ASN A 43 6.32 -12.37 -9.53
N SER A 44 5.58 -13.43 -9.22
CA SER A 44 4.94 -14.27 -10.23
C SER A 44 3.88 -13.52 -11.03
N ILE A 45 3.02 -12.72 -10.39
CA ILE A 45 2.03 -11.87 -11.09
C ILE A 45 2.73 -10.87 -12.02
N LYS A 46 3.73 -10.14 -11.52
CA LYS A 46 4.50 -9.19 -12.33
C LYS A 46 5.24 -9.86 -13.49
N THR A 47 5.73 -11.07 -13.28
CA THR A 47 6.38 -11.85 -14.36
C THR A 47 5.37 -12.34 -15.39
N LEU A 48 4.17 -12.74 -14.95
CA LEU A 48 3.09 -13.15 -15.84
C LEU A 48 2.64 -12.00 -16.74
N GLU A 49 2.55 -10.80 -16.17
CA GLU A 49 2.24 -9.57 -16.90
C GLU A 49 3.29 -9.28 -17.97
N LEU A 50 4.59 -9.35 -17.62
CA LEU A 50 5.70 -9.16 -18.56
C LEU A 50 5.68 -10.15 -19.73
N ILE A 51 5.24 -11.38 -19.49
CA ILE A 51 5.08 -12.39 -20.54
C ILE A 51 3.91 -12.03 -21.46
N GLY A 52 2.92 -11.28 -20.94
CA GLY A 52 1.78 -10.77 -21.70
C GLY A 52 0.80 -11.87 -22.12
N PHE A 53 0.72 -12.97 -21.39
CA PHE A 53 -0.25 -14.05 -21.69
C PHE A 53 -1.62 -13.67 -21.14
N GLN A 54 -2.58 -13.46 -22.04
CA GLN A 54 -3.91 -12.99 -21.69
C GLN A 54 -4.91 -14.09 -22.05
N THR A 55 -5.47 -14.73 -21.04
CA THR A 55 -6.52 -15.73 -21.21
C THR A 55 -7.60 -15.51 -20.16
N ARG A 56 -8.82 -15.98 -20.43
CA ARG A 56 -9.91 -15.95 -19.45
C ARG A 56 -9.54 -16.63 -18.13
N LYS A 57 -8.75 -17.72 -18.18
CA LYS A 57 -8.26 -18.41 -16.99
C LYS A 57 -7.41 -17.47 -16.13
N ILE A 58 -6.49 -16.73 -16.75
CA ILE A 58 -5.65 -15.75 -16.04
C ILE A 58 -6.48 -14.64 -15.44
N PHE A 59 -7.43 -14.08 -16.20
CA PHE A 59 -8.33 -13.06 -15.68
C PHE A 59 -9.07 -13.54 -14.43
N ASN A 60 -9.75 -14.69 -14.50
CA ASN A 60 -10.47 -15.25 -13.34
C ASN A 60 -9.55 -15.48 -12.13
N THR A 61 -8.33 -15.95 -12.37
CA THR A 61 -7.32 -16.13 -11.31
C THR A 61 -6.95 -14.79 -10.66
N LEU A 62 -6.69 -13.76 -11.46
CA LEU A 62 -6.36 -12.41 -10.96
C LEU A 62 -7.54 -11.76 -10.23
N GLU A 63 -8.76 -11.92 -10.75
CA GLU A 63 -10.00 -11.43 -10.12
C GLU A 63 -10.18 -12.03 -8.73
N ASN A 64 -10.00 -13.34 -8.59
CA ASN A 64 -10.08 -14.00 -7.28
C ASN A 64 -9.07 -13.42 -6.29
N TYR A 65 -7.83 -13.18 -6.72
CA TYR A 65 -6.82 -12.55 -5.87
C TYR A 65 -7.18 -11.12 -5.52
N LEU A 66 -7.59 -10.33 -6.50
CA LEU A 66 -8.01 -8.94 -6.33
C LEU A 66 -9.12 -8.81 -5.27
N ILE A 67 -10.09 -9.71 -5.25
CA ILE A 67 -11.26 -9.60 -4.37
C ILE A 67 -11.03 -10.23 -2.99
N SER A 68 -10.30 -11.35 -2.93
CA SER A 68 -10.35 -12.24 -1.75
C SER A 68 -9.01 -12.48 -1.06
N ASP A 69 -7.88 -12.12 -1.69
CA ASP A 69 -6.58 -12.37 -1.07
C ASP A 69 -6.38 -11.48 0.16
N GLN A 70 -5.76 -12.03 1.20
CA GLN A 70 -5.53 -11.30 2.44
C GLN A 70 -4.38 -10.29 2.32
N ASP A 71 -3.43 -10.54 1.40
CA ASP A 71 -2.27 -9.69 1.22
C ASP A 71 -2.54 -8.56 0.21
N ALA A 72 -2.54 -7.33 0.73
CA ALA A 72 -2.74 -6.13 -0.05
C ALA A 72 -1.74 -5.95 -1.20
N SER A 73 -0.50 -6.42 -1.05
CA SER A 73 0.51 -6.32 -2.12
C SER A 73 0.14 -7.22 -3.30
N LEU A 74 -0.44 -8.39 -3.01
CA LEU A 74 -0.94 -9.28 -4.05
C LEU A 74 -2.19 -8.71 -4.72
N ARG A 75 -3.15 -8.19 -3.94
CA ARG A 75 -4.34 -7.52 -4.49
C ARG A 75 -3.95 -6.34 -5.38
N ALA A 76 -2.98 -5.53 -4.95
CA ALA A 76 -2.48 -4.40 -5.73
C ALA A 76 -1.83 -4.85 -7.06
N ALA A 77 -1.01 -5.91 -7.03
CA ALA A 77 -0.42 -6.47 -8.24
C ALA A 77 -1.49 -7.04 -9.20
N ALA A 78 -2.53 -7.68 -8.67
CA ALA A 78 -3.66 -8.16 -9.47
C ALA A 78 -4.45 -7.01 -10.10
N ALA A 79 -4.74 -5.95 -9.32
CA ALA A 79 -5.40 -4.74 -9.81
C ALA A 79 -4.62 -4.10 -10.97
N GLU A 80 -3.31 -3.92 -10.80
CA GLU A 80 -2.42 -3.35 -11.82
C GLU A 80 -2.44 -4.16 -13.11
N TYR A 81 -2.31 -5.50 -13.01
CA TYR A 81 -2.40 -6.38 -14.18
C TYR A 81 -3.75 -6.20 -14.88
N ILE A 82 -4.87 -6.32 -14.14
CA ILE A 82 -6.22 -6.22 -14.71
C ILE A 82 -6.42 -4.87 -15.41
N ILE A 83 -6.02 -3.76 -14.79
CA ILE A 83 -6.14 -2.42 -15.39
C ILE A 83 -5.36 -2.33 -16.71
N LEU A 84 -4.17 -2.93 -16.78
CA LEU A 84 -3.31 -2.85 -17.96
C LEU A 84 -3.71 -3.79 -19.10
N ASN A 85 -4.35 -4.93 -18.79
CA ASN A 85 -4.52 -6.03 -19.75
C ASN A 85 -5.96 -6.53 -19.94
N PHE A 86 -6.85 -6.22 -18.99
CA PHE A 86 -8.22 -6.73 -18.93
C PHE A 86 -9.19 -5.63 -18.47
N LEU A 87 -8.97 -4.39 -18.91
CA LEU A 87 -9.72 -3.26 -18.39
C LEU A 87 -11.22 -3.43 -18.64
N GLU A 88 -11.61 -3.86 -19.84
CA GLU A 88 -13.02 -4.00 -20.24
C GLU A 88 -13.72 -5.12 -19.45
N GLU A 89 -13.07 -6.27 -19.28
CA GLU A 89 -13.59 -7.38 -18.45
C GLU A 89 -13.52 -7.07 -16.95
N GLY A 90 -12.58 -6.22 -16.54
CA GLY A 90 -12.27 -5.92 -15.14
C GLY A 90 -13.05 -4.75 -14.53
N ILE A 91 -13.88 -4.02 -15.30
CA ILE A 91 -14.56 -2.82 -14.80
C ILE A 91 -15.33 -3.08 -13.50
N ASP A 92 -16.12 -4.15 -13.47
CA ASP A 92 -16.97 -4.48 -12.32
C ASP A 92 -16.16 -4.86 -11.07
N PRO A 93 -15.21 -5.82 -11.11
CA PRO A 93 -14.39 -6.13 -9.94
C PRO A 93 -13.53 -4.94 -9.50
N LEU A 94 -12.96 -4.17 -10.42
CA LEU A 94 -12.19 -2.95 -10.09
C LEU A 94 -13.05 -1.90 -9.36
N ASN A 95 -14.29 -1.69 -9.83
CA ASN A 95 -15.24 -0.79 -9.18
C ASN A 95 -15.65 -1.26 -7.79
N TRP A 96 -15.80 -2.58 -7.60
CA TRP A 96 -16.09 -3.15 -6.28
C TRP A 96 -14.93 -2.89 -5.32
N VAL A 97 -13.69 -3.10 -5.76
CA VAL A 97 -12.48 -2.89 -4.96
C VAL A 97 -12.33 -1.44 -4.52
N ILE A 98 -12.54 -0.48 -5.43
CA ILE A 98 -12.50 0.95 -5.05
C ILE A 98 -13.48 1.26 -3.91
N GLN A 99 -14.63 0.59 -3.86
CA GLN A 99 -15.63 0.84 -2.84
C GLN A 99 -15.31 0.15 -1.50
N HIS A 100 -14.70 -1.04 -1.53
CA HIS A 100 -14.62 -1.91 -0.36
C HIS A 100 -13.19 -2.15 0.17
N ASP A 101 -12.15 -1.95 -0.62
CA ASP A 101 -10.77 -2.14 -0.18
C ASP A 101 -10.24 -0.90 0.54
N ASN A 102 -9.74 -1.08 1.76
CA ASN A 102 -9.17 -0.01 2.58
C ASN A 102 -7.64 -0.01 2.59
N SER A 103 -6.99 -0.87 1.81
CA SER A 103 -5.54 -0.87 1.69
C SER A 103 -5.06 0.33 0.88
N PRO A 104 -4.14 1.14 1.43
CA PRO A 104 -3.54 2.22 0.65
C PRO A 104 -2.70 1.72 -0.52
N LEU A 105 -2.13 0.51 -0.45
CA LEU A 105 -1.36 -0.08 -1.56
C LEU A 105 -2.27 -0.31 -2.77
N VAL A 106 -3.45 -0.90 -2.53
CA VAL A 106 -4.44 -1.20 -3.56
C VAL A 106 -5.01 0.09 -4.15
N LEU A 107 -5.44 1.02 -3.29
CA LEU A 107 -6.03 2.29 -3.72
C LEU A 107 -5.06 3.17 -4.50
N LYS A 108 -3.78 3.17 -4.13
CA LYS A 108 -2.72 3.89 -4.85
C LYS A 108 -2.55 3.40 -6.28
N VAL A 109 -2.83 2.13 -6.59
CA VAL A 109 -2.81 1.62 -7.97
C VAL A 109 -3.81 2.38 -8.82
N PHE A 110 -5.06 2.49 -8.37
CA PHE A 110 -6.11 3.21 -9.11
C PHE A 110 -5.75 4.67 -9.34
N ASP A 111 -5.25 5.33 -8.30
CA ASP A 111 -4.89 6.75 -8.41
C ASP A 111 -3.67 6.97 -9.33
N ASN A 112 -2.68 6.06 -9.33
CA ASN A 112 -1.58 6.07 -10.30
C ASN A 112 -2.03 5.95 -11.77
N PHE A 113 -3.19 5.32 -12.00
CA PHE A 113 -3.74 5.10 -13.33
C PHE A 113 -4.81 6.11 -13.73
N ALA A 114 -5.46 6.78 -12.77
CA ALA A 114 -6.47 7.80 -13.01
C ALA A 114 -5.95 8.95 -13.88
N SER A 115 -4.66 9.28 -13.79
CA SER A 115 -4.03 10.31 -14.62
C SER A 115 -3.52 9.82 -15.98
N LYS A 116 -3.52 8.50 -16.23
CA LYS A 116 -2.84 7.87 -17.39
C LYS A 116 -3.80 7.37 -18.47
N PHE A 117 -5.05 7.04 -18.14
CA PHE A 117 -6.01 6.53 -19.12
C PHE A 117 -6.87 7.63 -19.73
N ASP A 118 -7.29 7.41 -20.98
CA ASP A 118 -8.33 8.23 -21.62
C ASP A 118 -9.60 8.16 -20.76
N LYS A 119 -10.08 9.34 -20.36
CA LYS A 119 -11.23 9.52 -19.47
C LYS A 119 -12.39 8.62 -19.90
N LYS A 120 -12.69 8.52 -21.19
CA LYS A 120 -13.85 7.76 -21.69
C LYS A 120 -13.88 6.28 -21.30
N LYS A 121 -12.74 5.58 -21.28
CA LYS A 121 -12.69 4.15 -20.90
C LYS A 121 -12.65 3.95 -19.39
N PHE A 122 -12.23 4.96 -18.64
CA PHE A 122 -12.02 4.89 -17.21
C PHE A 122 -13.00 5.77 -16.42
N ASP A 123 -14.03 6.32 -17.07
CA ASP A 123 -14.89 7.36 -16.50
C ASP A 123 -15.61 6.88 -15.24
N LEU A 124 -16.19 5.67 -15.28
CA LEU A 124 -16.91 5.10 -14.13
C LEU A 124 -15.98 4.86 -12.94
N ILE A 125 -14.80 4.29 -13.20
CA ILE A 125 -13.77 4.03 -12.19
C ILE A 125 -13.26 5.36 -11.60
N SER A 126 -13.03 6.36 -12.45
CA SER A 126 -12.56 7.69 -12.07
C SER A 126 -13.57 8.43 -11.19
N GLN A 127 -14.87 8.34 -11.50
CA GLN A 127 -15.92 8.98 -10.69
C GLN A 127 -16.02 8.35 -9.30
N LYS A 128 -15.95 7.01 -9.21
CA LYS A 128 -15.94 6.30 -7.91
C LYS A 128 -14.70 6.63 -7.10
N LEU A 129 -13.53 6.64 -7.75
CA LEU A 129 -12.27 7.01 -7.10
C LEU A 129 -12.30 8.45 -6.59
N LEU A 130 -12.78 9.41 -7.40
CA LEU A 130 -12.93 10.80 -6.99
C LEU A 130 -13.87 10.94 -5.78
N SER A 131 -14.99 10.22 -5.77
CA SER A 131 -15.93 10.23 -4.65
C SER A 131 -15.28 9.70 -3.37
N ARG A 132 -14.51 8.61 -3.47
CA ARG A 132 -13.75 8.06 -2.35
C ARG A 132 -12.68 9.03 -1.85
N ASN A 133 -11.91 9.64 -2.75
CA ASN A 133 -10.87 10.61 -2.39
C ASN A 133 -11.46 11.81 -1.65
N LYS A 134 -12.66 12.26 -2.04
CA LYS A 134 -13.41 13.30 -1.30
C LYS A 134 -13.79 12.85 0.11
N CYS A 135 -14.29 11.62 0.29
CA CYS A 135 -14.58 11.09 1.62
C CYS A 135 -13.32 11.00 2.48
N PHE A 136 -12.22 10.47 1.94
CA PHE A 136 -10.94 10.38 2.63
C PHE A 136 -10.38 11.75 3.01
N ALA A 137 -10.48 12.75 2.12
CA ALA A 137 -10.09 14.13 2.39
C ALA A 137 -10.93 14.75 3.51
N SER A 138 -12.25 14.56 3.45
CA SER A 138 -13.17 15.03 4.50
C SER A 138 -12.87 14.40 5.86
N ASP A 139 -12.52 13.11 5.91
CA ASP A 139 -12.17 12.42 7.16
C ASP A 139 -10.87 12.95 7.78
N LEU A 140 -9.94 13.47 6.94
CA LEU A 140 -8.71 14.12 7.38
C LEU A 140 -8.89 15.63 7.67
N GLY A 141 -9.99 16.23 7.21
CA GLY A 141 -10.22 17.67 7.25
C GLY A 141 -9.37 18.45 6.26
N ILE A 142 -9.01 17.84 5.11
CA ILE A 142 -8.22 18.46 4.03
C ILE A 142 -9.03 18.57 2.74
N SER A 143 -8.52 19.34 1.79
CA SER A 143 -9.04 19.48 0.44
C SER A 143 -8.83 18.19 -0.38
N PRO A 144 -9.74 17.83 -1.29
CA PRO A 144 -9.60 16.64 -2.15
C PRO A 144 -8.29 16.60 -2.95
N GLU A 145 -7.73 17.76 -3.32
CA GLU A 145 -6.49 17.89 -4.07
C GLU A 145 -5.27 17.41 -3.27
N GLU A 146 -5.31 17.52 -1.93
CA GLU A 146 -4.25 17.07 -1.03
C GLU A 146 -4.39 15.59 -0.63
N SER A 147 -5.55 14.98 -0.88
CA SER A 147 -5.83 13.57 -0.53
C SER A 147 -4.80 12.58 -1.08
N ARG A 148 -4.29 12.85 -2.28
CA ARG A 148 -3.29 12.01 -2.93
C ARG A 148 -1.99 11.94 -2.12
N PHE A 149 -1.53 13.07 -1.59
CA PHE A 149 -0.32 13.12 -0.79
C PHE A 149 -0.43 12.18 0.43
N PHE A 150 -1.55 12.21 1.13
CA PHE A 150 -1.80 11.34 2.27
C PHE A 150 -1.95 9.88 1.89
N LEU A 151 -2.59 9.57 0.75
CA LEU A 151 -2.63 8.21 0.23
C LEU A 151 -1.22 7.67 -0.06
N ASP A 152 -0.33 8.50 -0.62
CA ASP A 152 1.06 8.14 -0.85
C ASP A 152 1.81 7.88 0.47
N LEU A 153 1.61 8.70 1.49
CA LEU A 153 2.15 8.48 2.84
C LEU A 153 1.65 7.17 3.45
N GLU A 154 0.35 6.90 3.35
CA GLU A 154 -0.25 5.66 3.84
C GLU A 154 0.32 4.42 3.17
N ALA A 155 0.55 4.49 1.86
CA ALA A 155 1.18 3.41 1.11
C ALA A 155 2.61 3.12 1.60
N LEU A 156 3.38 4.14 2.00
CA LEU A 156 4.72 3.95 2.59
C LEU A 156 4.68 3.25 3.96
N PHE A 157 3.62 3.44 4.74
CA PHE A 157 3.45 2.71 6.00
C PHE A 157 3.02 1.25 5.78
N ALA A 158 2.40 0.96 4.64
CA ALA A 158 1.87 -0.34 4.27
C ALA A 158 2.86 -1.25 3.54
N GLU A 159 4.00 -0.74 3.04
CA GLU A 159 4.92 -1.47 2.15
C GLU A 159 5.36 -2.86 2.66
N ASP A 160 5.55 -3.00 3.98
CA ASP A 160 5.94 -4.27 4.63
C ASP A 160 4.79 -4.95 5.40
N LYS A 161 3.55 -4.47 5.25
CA LYS A 161 2.39 -4.90 6.04
C LYS A 161 1.23 -5.28 5.13
N GLY A 162 1.11 -6.57 4.81
CA GLY A 162 0.08 -7.10 3.90
C GLY A 162 -1.36 -6.80 4.33
N ASN A 163 -1.63 -6.55 5.62
CA ASN A 163 -2.96 -6.27 6.16
C ASN A 163 -3.12 -4.83 6.69
N TYR A 164 -2.28 -3.89 6.27
CA TYR A 164 -2.41 -2.49 6.68
C TYR A 164 -3.61 -1.83 5.97
N GLU A 165 -4.46 -1.18 6.75
CA GLU A 165 -5.62 -0.43 6.28
C GLU A 165 -5.49 1.07 6.59
N LEU A 166 -6.11 1.89 5.74
CA LEU A 166 -6.24 3.32 5.95
C LEU A 166 -6.92 3.63 7.29
N ASN A 167 -6.30 4.51 8.06
CA ASN A 167 -6.90 5.07 9.27
C ASN A 167 -6.72 6.60 9.30
N PRO A 168 -7.59 7.35 8.61
CA PRO A 168 -7.54 8.82 8.55
C PRO A 168 -7.53 9.47 9.94
N LYS A 169 -8.25 8.88 10.89
CA LYS A 169 -8.35 9.41 12.26
C LYS A 169 -7.00 9.40 12.98
N SER A 170 -6.04 8.58 12.56
CA SER A 170 -4.70 8.56 13.16
C SER A 170 -3.95 9.90 12.99
N TYR A 171 -4.32 10.73 12.01
CA TYR A 171 -3.67 12.03 11.80
C TYR A 171 -4.04 13.09 12.82
N ILE A 172 -5.16 12.92 13.55
CA ILE A 172 -5.49 13.80 14.67
C ILE A 172 -4.38 13.75 15.74
N ASN A 173 -3.73 12.59 15.89
CA ASN A 173 -2.64 12.43 16.83
C ASN A 173 -1.40 13.21 16.39
N PHE A 174 -1.17 13.39 15.09
CA PHE A 174 -0.05 14.21 14.63
C PHE A 174 -0.33 15.71 14.79
N GLN A 175 -1.59 16.12 14.74
CA GLN A 175 -1.98 17.51 15.01
C GLN A 175 -1.81 17.89 16.49
N THR A 176 -1.92 16.92 17.41
CA THR A 176 -1.74 17.16 18.85
C THR A 176 -0.29 17.08 19.31
N LEU A 177 0.61 16.51 18.50
CA LEU A 177 2.03 16.37 18.80
C LEU A 177 2.83 17.56 18.22
N THR A 178 3.74 18.09 19.04
CA THR A 178 4.62 19.21 18.67
C THR A 178 6.08 18.89 18.96
N ASP A 179 7.00 19.44 18.16
CA ASP A 179 8.43 19.43 18.47
C ASP A 179 8.75 20.63 19.36
N ILE A 180 9.08 20.39 20.62
CA ILE A 180 9.33 21.45 21.61
C ILE A 180 10.65 22.19 21.36
N LYS A 181 11.62 21.61 20.61
CA LYS A 181 12.87 22.33 20.26
C LYS A 181 12.63 23.48 19.29
N GLY A 182 11.64 23.35 18.42
CA GLY A 182 11.20 24.40 17.50
C GLY A 182 9.87 25.06 17.89
N GLY A 183 9.11 24.46 18.81
CA GLY A 183 7.70 24.80 19.05
C GLY A 183 6.78 24.41 17.88
N GLU A 184 7.30 23.75 16.85
CA GLU A 184 6.58 23.50 15.61
C GLU A 184 5.72 22.23 15.71
N PRO A 185 4.41 22.31 15.43
CA PRO A 185 3.54 21.14 15.36
C PRO A 185 3.95 20.18 14.24
N TRP A 186 3.71 18.89 14.44
CA TRP A 186 4.07 17.87 13.44
C TRP A 186 3.16 17.93 12.20
N LEU A 187 1.91 18.34 12.39
CA LEU A 187 0.95 18.57 11.32
C LEU A 187 0.03 19.72 11.72
N ILE A 188 -0.15 20.71 10.83
CA ILE A 188 -1.20 21.73 10.94
C ILE A 188 -2.09 21.59 9.71
N ILE A 189 -3.38 21.45 9.95
CA ILE A 189 -4.41 21.54 8.93
C ILE A 189 -5.33 22.69 9.31
N ASN A 190 -5.41 23.71 8.46
CA ASN A 190 -6.21 24.90 8.65
C ASN A 190 -6.98 25.20 7.36
N ASN A 191 -8.27 25.53 7.48
CA ASN A 191 -9.14 25.82 6.34
C ASN A 191 -9.04 24.76 5.22
N GLU A 192 -9.03 23.47 5.59
CA GLU A 192 -8.90 22.35 4.65
C GLU A 192 -7.54 22.23 3.93
N HIS A 193 -6.51 22.92 4.40
CA HIS A 193 -5.18 22.86 3.79
C HIS A 193 -4.09 22.50 4.81
N VAL A 194 -3.14 21.68 4.38
CA VAL A 194 -1.90 21.42 5.15
C VAL A 194 -1.03 22.67 5.14
N GLU A 195 -1.01 23.40 6.25
CA GLU A 195 -0.17 24.60 6.42
C GLU A 195 1.25 24.25 6.89
N SER A 196 1.40 23.18 7.65
CA SER A 196 2.69 22.70 8.13
C SER A 196 2.72 21.19 8.25
N LEU A 197 3.84 20.60 7.85
CA LEU A 197 4.09 19.17 7.93
C LEU A 197 5.56 18.91 8.28
N ASN A 198 5.83 18.60 9.54
CA ASN A 198 7.13 18.12 9.98
C ASN A 198 7.16 16.59 9.95
N PHE A 199 7.27 16.04 8.74
CA PHE A 199 7.24 14.61 8.51
C PHE A 199 8.60 13.94 8.79
N ASN A 200 8.60 12.99 9.73
CA ASN A 200 9.68 12.04 9.90
C ASN A 200 9.11 10.62 9.92
N TYR A 201 9.41 9.84 8.88
CA TYR A 201 8.87 8.49 8.70
C TYR A 201 8.96 7.62 9.95
N TYR A 202 10.12 7.60 10.63
CA TYR A 202 10.33 6.76 11.79
C TYR A 202 9.48 7.20 12.98
N LYS A 203 9.42 8.50 13.25
CA LYS A 203 8.60 9.05 14.35
C LYS A 203 7.12 8.81 14.12
N TRP A 204 6.66 9.06 12.90
CA TRP A 204 5.27 8.88 12.52
C TRP A 204 4.87 7.40 12.52
N LYS A 205 5.75 6.51 12.02
CA LYS A 205 5.56 5.05 12.09
C LYS A 205 5.50 4.56 13.53
N PHE A 206 6.34 5.09 14.41
CA PHE A 206 6.31 4.76 15.84
C PHE A 206 4.96 5.11 16.46
N VAL A 207 4.48 6.34 16.28
CA VAL A 207 3.18 6.78 16.81
C VAL A 207 2.03 5.95 16.23
N LYS A 208 2.04 5.66 14.92
CA LYS A 208 1.01 4.81 14.29
C LYS A 208 0.96 3.38 14.83
N ASN A 209 2.11 2.83 15.22
CA ASN A 209 2.18 1.50 15.81
C ASN A 209 1.82 1.50 17.31
N ASN A 210 1.77 2.66 17.96
CA ASN A 210 1.59 2.81 19.41
C ASN A 210 0.59 3.95 19.70
N LEU A 211 -0.61 3.85 19.13
CA LEU A 211 -1.63 4.90 19.24
C LEU A 211 -2.07 5.17 20.69
N ASP A 212 -1.98 4.15 21.55
CA ASP A 212 -2.22 4.22 22.99
C ASP A 212 -1.21 5.12 23.72
N LEU A 213 0.00 5.27 23.18
CA LEU A 213 1.04 6.10 23.76
C LEU A 213 0.93 7.58 23.40
N VAL A 214 0.04 7.99 22.48
CA VAL A 214 -0.08 9.39 22.04
C VAL A 214 -0.30 10.36 23.20
N ASN A 215 -1.19 10.01 24.14
CA ASN A 215 -1.51 10.86 25.29
C ASN A 215 -0.36 11.00 26.29
N PRO A 216 0.39 9.94 26.65
CA PRO A 216 1.65 10.07 27.37
C PRO A 216 2.70 10.88 26.61
N LEU A 217 2.88 10.62 25.30
CA LEU A 217 3.90 11.26 24.47
C LEU A 217 3.70 12.78 24.37
N SER A 218 2.45 13.25 24.27
CA SER A 218 2.14 14.69 24.20
C SER A 218 2.48 15.47 25.47
N LYS A 219 2.73 14.78 26.60
CA LYS A 219 3.14 15.39 27.87
C LYS A 219 4.66 15.48 28.03
N LEU A 220 5.43 14.84 27.15
CA LEU A 220 6.89 14.84 27.24
C LEU A 220 7.45 16.20 26.85
N ILE A 221 8.46 16.66 27.60
CA ILE A 221 9.15 17.95 27.36
C ILE A 221 10.04 17.87 26.10
N ASP A 222 10.59 16.70 25.78
CA ASP A 222 11.41 16.50 24.57
C ASP A 222 11.03 15.15 23.93
N LEU A 223 9.90 15.17 23.23
CA LEU A 223 9.36 14.02 22.50
C LEU A 223 10.38 13.46 21.49
N ASP A 224 11.10 14.37 20.84
CA ASP A 224 12.10 14.07 19.84
C ASP A 224 13.28 13.29 20.40
N PHE A 225 13.83 13.75 21.53
CA PHE A 225 14.86 13.02 22.24
C PHE A 225 14.38 11.65 22.70
N TYR A 226 13.16 11.56 23.25
CA TYR A 226 12.58 10.31 23.71
C TYR A 226 12.48 9.27 22.57
N ILE A 227 11.83 9.62 21.45
CA ILE A 227 11.67 8.69 20.33
C ILE A 227 13.03 8.30 19.73
N ASN A 228 13.97 9.24 19.62
CA ASN A 228 15.32 8.95 19.13
C ASN A 228 16.09 8.03 20.09
N SER A 229 15.86 8.14 21.40
CA SER A 229 16.47 7.25 22.39
C SER A 229 15.95 5.81 22.24
N LEU A 230 14.63 5.64 22.05
CA LEU A 230 14.03 4.32 21.79
C LEU A 230 14.60 3.65 20.55
N LYS A 231 14.84 4.41 19.49
CA LYS A 231 15.50 3.91 18.28
C LYS A 231 16.90 3.38 18.59
N LYS A 232 17.69 4.13 19.37
CA LYS A 232 19.04 3.69 19.77
C LYS A 232 19.01 2.38 20.56
N TYR A 233 18.01 2.22 21.45
CA TYR A 233 17.83 0.99 22.22
C TYR A 233 17.37 -0.19 21.36
N SER A 234 16.45 -0.01 20.42
CA SER A 234 15.99 -1.10 19.53
C SER A 234 17.04 -1.57 18.53
N TYR A 235 18.01 -0.73 18.17
CA TYR A 235 19.21 -1.18 17.43
C TYR A 235 20.19 -2.00 18.28
N GLN A 236 20.19 -1.82 19.61
CA GLN A 236 21.10 -2.54 20.51
C GLN A 236 20.51 -3.86 21.01
N TYR A 237 19.18 -3.97 21.09
CA TYR A 237 18.49 -5.15 21.58
C TYR A 237 17.42 -5.56 20.57
N SER A 238 17.64 -6.69 19.92
CA SER A 238 16.87 -7.20 18.78
C SER A 238 15.50 -7.80 19.19
N THR A 239 14.72 -7.11 20.01
CA THR A 239 13.29 -7.41 20.27
C THR A 239 12.59 -6.23 20.92
N ILE A 240 11.34 -6.02 20.47
CA ILE A 240 10.21 -5.20 20.98
C ILE A 240 10.53 -4.18 22.08
N SER A 241 10.21 -2.93 21.74
CA SER A 241 10.16 -1.75 22.59
C SER A 241 9.25 -1.95 23.82
N GLU A 242 9.72 -2.62 24.86
CA GLU A 242 9.16 -2.45 26.20
C GLU A 242 9.69 -1.15 26.79
N ILE A 243 8.76 -0.33 27.28
CA ILE A 243 9.07 0.92 28.00
C ILE A 243 9.78 0.50 29.29
N PRO A 244 10.99 1.01 29.58
CA PRO A 244 11.63 0.74 30.87
C PRO A 244 10.77 1.36 31.98
N GLU A 245 10.34 0.55 32.94
CA GLU A 245 9.75 1.07 34.16
C GLU A 245 10.80 1.88 34.93
N SER A 246 10.36 3.04 35.42
CA SER A 246 11.13 4.03 36.19
C SER A 246 11.73 3.47 37.48
#